data_AF-A0A7W8VII6-F1
#
_entry.id   AF-A0A7W8VII6-F1
#
_cell.length_a   1.000
_cell.length_b   1.000
_cell.length_c   1.000
_cell.angle_alpha   90.00
_cell.angle_beta   90.00
_cell.angle_gamma   90.00
#
_symmetry.space_group_name_H-M   'P 1'
#
loop_
_entity.id
_entity.type
_entity.pdbx_description
1 polymer ?
#
loop_
_entity_poly.entity_id
_entity_poly.type
_entity_poly.pdbx_seq_one_letter_code
_entity_poly.pdbx_strand_id
1 'polypeptide(L)'
;MFKGIFGKFKSDNQPKYGWFGNYLSWADVLKEADGYDSGIILERTKNALLKVKSGEAVYERDSVIFDKKEYPFPLLTFLQHSASLKGAPLHVIDFGGSLGSTYYQIKEFLNPGVCLTWNVVEQEHYVASGKANFEDGQLKFYNSIAQCIQDKNIDFVLISSSVQYLERPHIFLKELAAYHFDFILFDRTAFHEEKEDRLTLQIVPPEVYPASYPSWFFNQEKLLSHFAEGYDVIADFPPYIDGEQILYIDEYPSGYSRGFYLSAKK
;
A
#
# COMPACT_ATOMS: atom_id res chain seq x y z
N MET A 1 17.38 55.13 -24.90
CA MET A 1 16.64 53.95 -25.38
C MET A 1 16.87 52.81 -24.40
N PHE A 2 15.74 52.32 -23.88
CA PHE A 2 15.45 51.23 -22.95
C PHE A 2 16.59 50.39 -22.34
N LYS A 3 16.76 50.59 -21.02
CA LYS A 3 17.32 49.61 -20.07
C LYS A 3 16.40 48.40 -19.94
N GLY A 4 17.00 47.24 -19.75
CA GLY A 4 16.37 45.93 -19.79
C GLY A 4 15.28 45.68 -18.76
N ILE A 5 14.43 44.72 -19.11
CA ILE A 5 13.48 44.05 -18.23
C ILE A 5 13.66 42.55 -18.50
N PHE A 6 14.64 41.94 -17.83
CA PHE A 6 14.56 40.50 -17.56
C PHE A 6 13.63 40.33 -16.36
N GLY A 7 12.33 40.29 -16.64
CA GLY A 7 11.34 39.84 -15.68
C GLY A 7 11.57 38.35 -15.46
N LYS A 8 12.14 37.99 -14.30
CA LYS A 8 11.99 36.64 -13.76
C LYS A 8 10.50 36.39 -13.58
N PHE A 9 9.89 35.65 -14.49
CA PHE A 9 8.68 34.90 -14.16
C PHE A 9 9.10 33.82 -13.16
N LYS A 10 9.04 34.13 -11.87
CA LYS A 10 8.81 33.09 -10.88
C LYS A 10 7.36 32.67 -11.07
N SER A 11 7.12 31.50 -11.63
CA SER A 11 5.80 30.89 -11.56
C SER A 11 5.52 30.62 -10.08
N ASP A 12 4.51 31.29 -9.55
CA ASP A 12 4.04 31.20 -8.15
C ASP A 12 3.25 29.91 -7.88
N ASN A 13 3.48 28.86 -8.66
CA ASN A 13 2.87 27.55 -8.45
C ASN A 13 3.92 26.62 -7.88
N GLN A 14 4.17 26.70 -6.58
CA GLN A 14 4.59 25.49 -5.89
C GLN A 14 3.46 24.46 -6.07
N PRO A 15 3.74 23.24 -6.56
CA PRO A 15 2.74 22.22 -6.66
C PRO A 15 2.23 21.93 -5.25
N LYS A 16 0.91 21.96 -5.13
CA LYS A 16 0.23 21.89 -3.85
C LYS A 16 0.19 20.47 -3.27
N TYR A 17 0.43 19.45 -4.10
CA TYR A 17 0.20 18.04 -3.80
C TYR A 17 1.37 17.19 -4.30
N GLY A 18 1.61 16.06 -3.65
CA GLY A 18 2.76 15.19 -3.91
C GLY A 18 3.58 14.95 -2.66
N TRP A 19 4.86 14.63 -2.83
CA TRP A 19 5.79 14.33 -1.74
C TRP A 19 6.89 15.39 -1.67
N PHE A 20 7.16 15.88 -0.46
CA PHE A 20 8.05 17.01 -0.25
C PHE A 20 9.02 16.78 0.91
N GLY A 21 10.20 17.38 0.80
CA GLY A 21 11.20 17.46 1.86
C GLY A 21 12.02 16.18 2.02
N ASN A 22 12.88 16.23 3.04
CA ASN A 22 13.68 15.11 3.52
C ASN A 22 13.84 15.30 5.03
N TYR A 23 12.89 14.76 5.80
CA TYR A 23 12.76 15.03 7.22
C TYR A 23 13.63 14.09 8.05
N LEU A 24 14.14 14.58 9.18
CA LEU A 24 15.01 13.80 10.06
C LEU A 24 14.24 12.80 10.93
N SER A 25 12.97 13.07 11.22
CA SER A 25 12.15 12.22 12.06
C SER A 25 10.67 12.29 11.69
N TRP A 26 9.93 11.23 12.00
CA TRP A 26 8.47 11.18 11.83
C TRP A 26 7.78 12.32 12.60
N ALA A 27 8.26 12.60 13.81
CA ALA A 27 7.74 13.69 14.64
C ALA A 27 7.95 15.08 14.02
N ASP A 28 8.98 15.28 13.18
CA ASP A 28 9.17 16.55 12.48
C ASP A 28 8.15 16.73 11.37
N VAL A 29 7.84 15.68 10.60
CA VAL A 29 6.79 15.73 9.59
C VAL A 29 5.42 15.99 10.21
N LEU A 30 5.13 15.36 11.36
CA LEU A 30 3.85 15.54 12.07
C LEU A 30 3.62 16.96 12.59
N LYS A 31 4.65 17.81 12.68
CA LYS A 31 4.48 19.24 13.01
C LYS A 31 3.92 20.05 11.84
N GLU A 32 4.09 19.56 10.61
CA GLU A 32 3.66 20.21 9.37
C GLU A 32 2.45 19.52 8.74
N ALA A 33 2.21 18.26 9.08
CA ALA A 33 1.08 17.48 8.61
C ALA A 33 -0.21 17.82 9.37
N ASP A 34 -1.32 17.88 8.65
CA ASP A 34 -2.68 17.90 9.23
C ASP A 34 -3.02 16.55 9.90
N GLY A 35 -2.25 15.51 9.57
CA GLY A 35 -2.41 14.16 10.06
C GLY A 35 -3.34 13.34 9.19
N TYR A 36 -3.38 12.05 9.51
CA TYR A 36 -4.35 11.13 8.93
C TYR A 36 -5.68 11.37 9.66
N ASP A 37 -6.58 12.18 9.08
CA ASP A 37 -7.97 12.30 9.58
C ASP A 37 -8.70 10.99 9.28
N SER A 38 -8.41 10.01 10.14
CA SER A 38 -8.82 8.64 9.94
C SER A 38 -10.34 8.50 9.94
N GLY A 39 -11.06 9.41 10.60
CA GLY A 39 -12.51 9.44 10.62
C GLY A 39 -13.11 9.79 9.26
N ILE A 40 -12.66 10.90 8.65
CA ILE A 40 -13.15 11.32 7.32
C ILE A 40 -12.72 10.33 6.25
N ILE A 41 -11.46 9.87 6.29
CA ILE A 41 -10.94 8.92 5.30
C ILE A 41 -11.70 7.60 5.40
N LEU A 42 -11.87 7.04 6.60
CA LEU A 42 -12.64 5.81 6.82
C LEU A 42 -14.07 5.95 6.31
N GLU A 43 -14.75 7.05 6.61
CA GLU A 43 -16.15 7.25 6.19
C GLU A 43 -16.26 7.34 4.67
N ARG A 44 -15.35 8.05 3.99
CA ARG A 44 -15.31 8.12 2.53
C ARG A 44 -15.05 6.75 1.92
N THR A 45 -14.04 6.03 2.41
CA THR A 45 -13.71 4.67 1.93
C THR A 45 -14.87 3.71 2.15
N LYS A 46 -15.51 3.73 3.33
CA LYS A 46 -16.68 2.91 3.63
C LYS A 46 -17.82 3.17 2.64
N ASN A 47 -18.14 4.44 2.39
CA ASN A 47 -19.23 4.81 1.48
C ASN A 47 -18.94 4.44 0.02
N ALA A 48 -17.69 4.57 -0.44
CA ALA A 48 -17.29 4.12 -1.77
C ALA A 48 -17.35 2.59 -1.88
N LEU A 49 -16.78 1.87 -0.91
CA LEU A 49 -16.71 0.41 -0.96
C LEU A 49 -18.06 -0.27 -0.73
N LEU A 50 -18.99 0.34 0.01
CA LEU A 50 -20.37 -0.14 0.10
C LEU A 50 -21.07 -0.14 -1.26
N LYS A 51 -20.85 0.88 -2.09
CA LYS A 51 -21.37 0.92 -3.47
C LYS A 51 -20.73 -0.16 -4.35
N VAL A 52 -19.44 -0.44 -4.16
CA VAL A 52 -18.79 -1.57 -4.84
C VAL A 52 -19.39 -2.90 -4.40
N LYS A 53 -19.58 -3.08 -3.09
CA LYS A 53 -20.19 -4.29 -2.51
C LYS A 53 -21.62 -4.51 -2.98
N SER A 54 -22.44 -3.46 -3.11
CA SER A 54 -23.83 -3.54 -3.59
C SER A 54 -23.96 -3.66 -5.12
N GLY A 55 -22.86 -3.49 -5.87
CA GLY A 55 -22.85 -3.48 -7.32
C GLY A 55 -23.29 -2.16 -7.96
N GLU A 56 -23.46 -1.10 -7.16
CA GLU A 56 -23.72 0.27 -7.65
C GLU A 56 -22.48 0.92 -8.29
N ALA A 57 -21.28 0.50 -7.88
CA ALA A 57 -20.00 0.90 -8.46
C ALA A 57 -19.18 -0.34 -8.81
N VAL A 58 -18.31 -0.25 -9.82
CA VAL A 58 -17.49 -1.39 -10.25
C VAL A 58 -16.14 -1.49 -9.54
N TYR A 59 -15.61 -0.35 -9.06
CA TYR A 59 -14.27 -0.25 -8.50
C TYR A 59 -14.13 1.00 -7.63
N GLU A 60 -13.33 0.91 -6.59
CA GLU A 60 -12.83 2.08 -5.86
C GLU A 60 -11.33 1.93 -5.57
N ARG A 61 -10.63 3.06 -5.53
CA ARG A 61 -9.26 3.17 -5.03
C ARG A 61 -9.14 4.49 -4.27
N ASP A 62 -8.53 4.45 -3.09
CA ASP A 62 -8.34 5.60 -2.21
C ASP A 62 -9.65 6.39 -1.96
N SER A 63 -10.79 5.68 -1.84
CA SER A 63 -12.16 6.21 -1.70
C SER A 63 -12.77 6.85 -2.96
N VAL A 64 -12.05 6.87 -4.08
CA VAL A 64 -12.53 7.39 -5.37
C VAL A 64 -13.16 6.25 -6.18
N ILE A 65 -14.35 6.48 -6.74
CA ILE A 65 -15.04 5.51 -7.60
C ILE A 65 -14.53 5.68 -9.04
N PHE A 66 -14.32 4.54 -9.71
CA PHE A 66 -13.92 4.49 -11.11
C PHE A 66 -14.91 3.65 -11.92
N ASP A 67 -15.12 4.03 -13.18
CA ASP A 67 -16.02 3.34 -14.11
C ASP A 67 -15.42 2.06 -14.72
N LYS A 68 -14.11 1.85 -14.51
CA LYS A 68 -13.38 0.69 -15.02
C LYS A 68 -12.45 0.15 -13.93
N LYS A 69 -12.57 -1.14 -13.66
CA LYS A 69 -11.60 -1.86 -12.81
C LYS A 69 -10.22 -1.87 -13.47
N GLU A 70 -9.22 -1.48 -12.70
CA GLU A 70 -7.80 -1.71 -13.00
C GLU A 70 -7.36 -2.93 -12.20
N TYR A 71 -6.85 -3.97 -12.86
CA TYR A 71 -6.44 -5.19 -12.17
C TYR A 71 -4.94 -5.21 -11.90
N PRO A 72 -4.52 -5.55 -10.66
CA PRO A 72 -3.14 -5.77 -10.33
C PRO A 72 -2.71 -7.15 -10.86
N PHE A 73 -2.43 -7.24 -12.16
CA PHE A 73 -2.05 -8.52 -12.78
C PHE A 73 -0.86 -9.20 -12.10
N PRO A 74 0.21 -8.50 -11.64
CA PRO A 74 1.25 -9.14 -10.85
C PRO A 74 0.72 -9.82 -9.58
N LEU A 75 -0.13 -9.17 -8.80
CA LEU A 75 -0.76 -9.76 -7.62
C LEU A 75 -1.57 -11.01 -8.00
N LEU A 76 -2.40 -10.93 -9.03
CA LEU A 76 -3.18 -12.07 -9.52
C LEU A 76 -2.29 -13.24 -9.94
N THR A 77 -1.22 -12.97 -10.69
CA THR A 77 -0.25 -13.98 -11.12
C THR A 77 0.40 -14.66 -9.93
N PHE A 78 0.90 -13.89 -8.96
CA PHE A 78 1.63 -14.45 -7.83
C PHE A 78 0.73 -15.12 -6.80
N LEU A 79 -0.52 -14.67 -6.61
CA LEU A 79 -1.51 -15.41 -5.82
C LEU A 79 -1.80 -16.80 -6.42
N GLN A 80 -2.06 -16.84 -7.74
CA GLN A 80 -2.33 -18.10 -8.44
C GLN A 80 -1.11 -19.03 -8.43
N HIS A 81 0.07 -18.47 -8.68
CA HIS A 81 1.32 -19.21 -8.64
C HIS A 81 1.60 -19.79 -7.25
N SER A 82 1.41 -18.99 -6.20
CA SER A 82 1.58 -19.41 -4.81
C SER A 82 0.62 -20.53 -4.42
N ALA A 83 -0.67 -20.41 -4.78
CA ALA A 83 -1.66 -21.46 -4.55
C ALA A 83 -1.28 -22.77 -5.28
N SER A 84 -0.80 -22.65 -6.52
CA SER A 84 -0.32 -23.80 -7.30
C SER A 84 0.92 -24.46 -6.69
N LEU A 85 1.88 -23.68 -6.17
CA LEU A 85 3.08 -24.22 -5.50
C LEU A 85 2.72 -24.92 -4.18
N LYS A 86 1.77 -24.35 -3.43
CA LYS A 86 1.27 -24.91 -2.18
C LYS A 86 0.43 -26.17 -2.40
N GLY A 87 -0.27 -26.26 -3.55
CA GLY A 87 -1.22 -27.33 -3.84
C GLY A 87 -2.53 -27.22 -3.04
N ALA A 88 -2.82 -26.05 -2.47
CA ALA A 88 -3.99 -25.75 -1.65
C ALA A 88 -4.33 -24.26 -1.75
N PRO A 89 -5.60 -23.86 -1.50
CA PRO A 89 -5.97 -22.46 -1.45
C PRO A 89 -5.30 -21.75 -0.28
N LEU A 90 -4.89 -20.51 -0.50
CA LEU A 90 -4.09 -19.72 0.43
C LEU A 90 -4.95 -19.08 1.52
N HIS A 91 -4.38 -18.96 2.71
CA HIS A 91 -4.76 -17.94 3.67
C HIS A 91 -3.89 -16.70 3.48
N VAL A 92 -4.51 -15.60 3.06
CA VAL A 92 -3.82 -14.36 2.70
C VAL A 92 -3.95 -13.35 3.85
N ILE A 93 -2.85 -12.71 4.24
CA ILE A 93 -2.88 -11.43 4.96
C ILE A 93 -2.83 -10.29 3.95
N ASP A 94 -3.67 -9.28 4.13
CA ASP A 94 -3.65 -8.01 3.41
C ASP A 94 -3.36 -6.89 4.43
N PHE A 95 -2.08 -6.50 4.54
CA PHE A 95 -1.62 -5.55 5.54
C PHE A 95 -1.83 -4.11 5.08
N GLY A 96 -2.66 -3.36 5.80
CA GLY A 96 -3.14 -2.06 5.36
C GLY A 96 -4.24 -2.14 4.29
N GLY A 97 -4.93 -3.28 4.19
CA GLY A 97 -5.98 -3.54 3.18
C GLY A 97 -7.28 -2.72 3.34
N SER A 98 -7.29 -1.72 4.23
CA SER A 98 -8.43 -0.83 4.47
C SER A 98 -9.71 -1.62 4.86
N LEU A 99 -10.78 -1.50 4.08
CA LEU A 99 -12.04 -2.22 4.27
C LEU A 99 -12.17 -3.44 3.33
N GLY A 100 -11.05 -3.90 2.77
CA GLY A 100 -11.00 -4.96 1.76
C GLY A 100 -11.02 -4.42 0.33
N SER A 101 -10.46 -3.24 0.08
CA SER A 101 -10.47 -2.60 -1.25
C SER A 101 -9.87 -3.51 -2.33
N THR A 102 -8.69 -4.08 -2.07
CA THR A 102 -8.06 -5.05 -2.99
C THR A 102 -8.88 -6.33 -3.11
N TYR A 103 -9.44 -6.84 -2.01
CA TYR A 103 -10.34 -8.00 -2.06
C TYR A 103 -11.50 -7.80 -3.05
N TYR A 104 -12.21 -6.67 -2.98
CA TYR A 104 -13.30 -6.36 -3.91
C TYR A 104 -12.82 -6.05 -5.33
N GLN A 105 -11.62 -5.49 -5.48
CA GLN A 105 -10.99 -5.26 -6.77
C GLN A 105 -10.80 -6.59 -7.54
N ILE A 106 -10.36 -7.66 -6.86
CA ILE A 106 -9.99 -8.93 -7.49
C ILE A 106 -10.90 -10.13 -7.16
N LYS A 107 -12.04 -9.92 -6.49
CA LYS A 107 -12.89 -10.97 -5.91
C LYS A 107 -13.26 -12.10 -6.88
N GLU A 108 -13.48 -11.77 -8.16
CA GLU A 108 -13.79 -12.72 -9.23
C GLU A 108 -12.68 -13.75 -9.51
N PHE A 109 -11.45 -13.48 -9.08
CA PHE A 109 -10.32 -14.40 -9.20
C PHE A 109 -10.04 -15.19 -7.91
N LEU A 110 -10.68 -14.85 -6.79
CA LEU A 110 -10.50 -15.48 -5.47
C LEU A 110 -11.42 -16.70 -5.28
N ASN A 111 -11.41 -17.62 -6.23
CA ASN A 111 -12.20 -18.85 -6.12
C ASN A 111 -11.64 -19.80 -5.02
N PRO A 112 -12.42 -20.80 -4.56
CA PRO A 112 -12.00 -21.70 -3.48
C PRO A 112 -10.75 -22.54 -3.72
N GLY A 113 -10.24 -22.60 -4.95
CA GLY A 113 -8.96 -23.23 -5.28
C GLY A 113 -7.74 -22.31 -5.12
N VAL A 114 -7.96 -21.00 -4.93
CA VAL A 114 -6.91 -19.97 -4.91
C VAL A 114 -6.76 -19.37 -3.52
N CYS A 115 -7.86 -18.92 -2.93
CA CYS A 115 -7.86 -18.17 -1.68
C CYS A 115 -8.99 -18.68 -0.78
N LEU A 116 -8.63 -19.26 0.36
CA LEU A 116 -9.59 -19.74 1.35
C LEU A 116 -10.06 -18.62 2.27
N THR A 117 -9.16 -17.75 2.70
CA THR A 117 -9.49 -16.56 3.50
C THR A 117 -8.63 -15.37 3.09
N TRP A 118 -9.25 -14.20 2.99
CA TRP A 118 -8.59 -12.91 2.84
C TRP A 118 -8.67 -12.16 4.16
N ASN A 119 -7.53 -11.96 4.82
CA ASN A 119 -7.48 -11.44 6.18
C ASN A 119 -6.86 -10.05 6.18
N VAL A 120 -7.69 -9.02 6.27
CA VAL A 120 -7.21 -7.64 6.37
C VAL A 120 -6.67 -7.39 7.77
N VAL A 121 -5.44 -6.85 7.84
CA VAL A 121 -4.84 -6.35 9.08
C VAL A 121 -4.82 -4.83 9.03
N GLU A 122 -5.55 -4.20 9.95
CA GLU A 122 -5.67 -2.73 10.01
C GLU A 122 -5.86 -2.24 11.48
N GLN A 123 -5.81 -0.93 11.67
CA GLN A 123 -6.15 -0.19 12.87
C GLN A 123 -7.57 -0.49 13.35
N GLU A 124 -7.78 -0.33 14.66
CA GLU A 124 -8.98 -0.77 15.38
C GLU A 124 -10.30 -0.25 14.79
N HIS A 125 -10.34 1.02 14.37
CA HIS A 125 -11.54 1.63 13.80
C HIS A 125 -11.88 1.11 12.41
N TYR A 126 -10.87 0.79 11.58
CA TYR A 126 -11.08 0.09 10.31
C TYR A 126 -11.53 -1.35 10.55
N VAL A 127 -10.94 -2.07 11.51
CA VAL A 127 -11.34 -3.43 11.85
C VAL A 127 -12.78 -3.48 12.35
N ALA A 128 -13.18 -2.55 13.22
CA ALA A 128 -14.56 -2.46 13.70
C ALA A 128 -15.55 -2.21 12.54
N SER A 129 -15.23 -1.28 11.64
CA SER A 129 -16.05 -0.99 10.45
C SER A 129 -16.09 -2.17 9.47
N GLY A 130 -14.95 -2.79 9.22
CA GLY A 130 -14.80 -3.99 8.39
C GLY A 130 -15.66 -5.14 8.87
N LYS A 131 -15.61 -5.45 10.16
CA LYS A 131 -16.45 -6.48 10.78
C LYS A 131 -17.94 -6.17 10.69
N ALA A 132 -18.32 -4.93 10.92
CA ALA A 132 -19.73 -4.53 10.92
C ALA A 132 -20.34 -4.54 9.51
N ASN A 133 -19.55 -4.20 8.47
CA ASN A 133 -20.09 -3.88 7.15
C ASN A 133 -19.62 -4.81 6.03
N PHE A 134 -18.44 -5.43 6.13
CA PHE A 134 -17.76 -6.10 5.02
C PHE A 134 -17.44 -7.57 5.26
N GLU A 135 -17.17 -7.97 6.51
CA GLU A 135 -16.79 -9.34 6.87
C GLU A 135 -17.82 -10.38 6.36
N ASP A 136 -17.33 -11.46 5.78
CA ASP A 136 -18.13 -12.58 5.30
C ASP A 136 -17.42 -13.92 5.54
N GLY A 137 -17.79 -14.97 4.80
CA GLY A 137 -17.16 -16.29 4.93
C GLY A 137 -15.68 -16.33 4.53
N GLN A 138 -15.24 -15.41 3.67
CA GLN A 138 -13.90 -15.38 3.09
C GLN A 138 -13.10 -14.15 3.54
N LEU A 139 -13.70 -12.96 3.54
CA LEU A 139 -13.07 -11.70 3.97
C LEU A 139 -13.18 -11.55 5.49
N LYS A 140 -12.05 -11.37 6.18
CA LYS A 140 -11.91 -11.26 7.65
C LYS A 140 -11.07 -10.07 8.06
N PHE A 141 -11.22 -9.60 9.30
CA PHE A 141 -10.51 -8.42 9.82
C PHE A 141 -9.82 -8.65 11.18
N TYR A 142 -8.57 -8.22 11.30
CA TYR A 142 -7.72 -8.39 12.48
C TYR A 142 -6.98 -7.10 12.83
N ASN A 143 -6.76 -6.87 14.14
CA ASN A 143 -6.03 -5.68 14.61
C ASN A 143 -4.51 -5.83 14.48
N SER A 144 -4.00 -7.04 14.24
CA SER A 144 -2.57 -7.32 14.11
C SER A 144 -2.31 -8.63 13.37
N ILE A 145 -1.11 -8.75 12.79
CA ILE A 145 -0.61 -10.01 12.22
C ILE A 145 -0.61 -11.11 13.28
N ALA A 146 -0.15 -10.80 14.50
CA ALA A 146 -0.10 -11.74 15.62
C ALA A 146 -1.49 -12.34 15.96
N GLN A 147 -2.55 -11.53 15.93
CA GLN A 147 -3.90 -12.02 16.13
C GLN A 147 -4.36 -12.91 14.96
N CYS A 148 -4.01 -12.53 13.73
CA CYS A 148 -4.39 -13.28 12.53
C CYS A 148 -3.76 -14.69 12.51
N ILE A 149 -2.47 -14.81 12.81
CA ILE A 149 -1.77 -16.11 12.82
C ILE A 149 -2.20 -17.05 13.96
N GLN A 150 -2.86 -16.52 15.01
CA GLN A 150 -3.46 -17.36 16.05
C GLN A 150 -4.75 -18.05 15.59
N ASP A 151 -5.45 -17.46 14.61
CA ASP A 151 -6.71 -17.97 14.06
C ASP A 151 -6.51 -18.70 12.73
N LYS A 152 -5.50 -18.33 11.95
CA LYS A 152 -5.25 -18.84 10.59
C LYS A 152 -3.81 -19.28 10.43
N ASN A 153 -3.61 -20.36 9.67
CA ASN A 153 -2.28 -20.72 9.18
C ASN A 153 -2.01 -19.93 7.90
N ILE A 154 -1.34 -18.79 8.02
CA ILE A 154 -1.14 -17.84 6.91
C ILE A 154 -0.04 -18.32 5.96
N ASP A 155 -0.32 -18.26 4.66
CA ASP A 155 0.62 -18.67 3.61
C ASP A 155 1.22 -17.46 2.88
N PHE A 156 0.41 -16.43 2.63
CA PHE A 156 0.76 -15.32 1.74
C PHE A 156 0.50 -13.98 2.43
N VAL A 157 1.47 -13.06 2.36
CA VAL A 157 1.30 -11.68 2.85
C VAL A 157 1.37 -10.68 1.71
N LEU A 158 0.31 -9.88 1.56
CA LEU A 158 0.25 -8.73 0.69
C LEU A 158 0.55 -7.44 1.47
N ILE A 159 1.46 -6.63 0.94
CA ILE A 159 1.76 -5.27 1.39
C ILE A 159 1.70 -4.36 0.17
N SER A 160 0.51 -3.82 -0.12
CA SER A 160 0.30 -2.92 -1.25
C SER A 160 0.26 -1.47 -0.78
N SER A 161 1.36 -0.74 -1.00
CA SER A 161 1.48 0.69 -0.67
C SER A 161 1.16 1.06 0.79
N SER A 162 1.45 0.18 1.76
CA SER A 162 1.11 0.41 3.17
C SER A 162 2.33 0.60 4.07
N VAL A 163 3.44 -0.08 3.79
CA VAL A 163 4.64 -0.06 4.65
C VAL A 163 5.29 1.33 4.74
N GLN A 164 5.21 2.15 3.69
CA GLN A 164 5.76 3.51 3.70
C GLN A 164 5.06 4.48 4.67
N TYR A 165 3.90 4.09 5.21
CA TYR A 165 3.12 4.91 6.13
C TYR A 165 3.29 4.48 7.60
N LEU A 166 4.22 3.58 7.88
CA LEU A 166 4.60 3.21 9.24
C LEU A 166 5.67 4.16 9.79
N GLU A 167 5.55 4.54 11.06
CA GLU A 167 6.57 5.35 11.76
C GLU A 167 7.93 4.67 11.79
N ARG A 168 7.93 3.35 12.01
CA ARG A 168 9.14 2.53 12.19
C ARG A 168 9.14 1.34 11.22
N PRO A 169 9.26 1.58 9.90
CA PRO A 169 9.04 0.55 8.88
C PRO A 169 10.09 -0.57 8.96
N HIS A 170 11.36 -0.26 9.24
CA HIS A 170 12.39 -1.30 9.37
C HIS A 170 12.23 -2.22 10.58
N ILE A 171 11.59 -1.75 11.66
CA ILE A 171 11.23 -2.63 12.80
C ILE A 171 10.14 -3.61 12.35
N PHE A 172 9.10 -3.08 11.69
CA PHE A 172 8.04 -3.90 11.12
C PHE A 172 8.56 -4.91 10.10
N LEU A 173 9.44 -4.52 9.16
CA LEU A 173 10.00 -5.40 8.14
C LEU A 173 10.81 -6.55 8.76
N LYS A 174 11.59 -6.25 9.82
CA LYS A 174 12.33 -7.26 10.58
C LYS A 174 11.38 -8.24 11.29
N GLU A 175 10.32 -7.74 11.91
CA GLU A 175 9.29 -8.57 12.52
C GLU A 175 8.56 -9.42 11.48
N LEU A 176 8.24 -8.85 10.31
CA LEU A 176 7.59 -9.54 9.22
C LEU A 176 8.41 -10.74 8.74
N ALA A 177 9.70 -10.54 8.50
CA ALA A 177 10.62 -11.60 8.09
C ALA A 177 10.72 -12.74 9.12
N ALA A 178 10.56 -12.43 10.41
CA ALA A 178 10.62 -13.40 11.50
C ALA A 178 9.39 -14.29 11.63
N TYR A 179 8.27 -13.97 10.97
CA TYR A 179 7.10 -14.85 10.92
C TYR A 179 7.29 -16.05 9.97
N HIS A 180 8.27 -15.99 9.06
CA HIS A 180 8.57 -17.07 8.11
C HIS A 180 7.35 -17.52 7.26
N PHE A 181 6.54 -16.57 6.80
CA PHE A 181 5.47 -16.85 5.83
C PHE A 181 6.04 -17.42 4.54
N ASP A 182 5.30 -18.32 3.87
CA ASP A 182 5.76 -18.97 2.64
C ASP A 182 6.00 -17.93 1.52
N PHE A 183 5.11 -16.95 1.40
CA PHE A 183 5.13 -15.96 0.33
C PHE A 183 4.89 -14.54 0.87
N ILE A 184 5.66 -13.59 0.37
CA ILE A 184 5.47 -12.16 0.65
C ILE A 184 5.44 -11.42 -0.68
N LEU A 185 4.43 -10.59 -0.88
CA LEU A 185 4.32 -9.71 -2.03
C LEU A 185 4.23 -8.26 -1.57
N PHE A 186 5.28 -7.52 -1.91
CA PHE A 186 5.25 -6.07 -1.91
C PHE A 186 4.64 -5.61 -3.22
N ASP A 187 3.66 -4.72 -3.15
CA ASP A 187 3.07 -4.05 -4.30
C ASP A 187 3.11 -2.54 -4.08
N ARG A 188 3.28 -1.81 -5.17
CA ARG A 188 3.27 -0.33 -5.18
C ARG A 188 4.12 0.34 -4.08
N THR A 189 5.24 -0.25 -3.69
CA THR A 189 6.08 0.29 -2.62
C THR A 189 6.92 1.44 -3.18
N ALA A 190 7.01 2.56 -2.45
CA ALA A 190 7.72 3.75 -2.88
C ALA A 190 9.23 3.65 -2.60
N PHE A 191 10.04 3.85 -3.63
CA PHE A 191 11.50 3.78 -3.59
C PHE A 191 12.14 5.01 -4.24
N HIS A 192 13.42 5.21 -3.96
CA HIS A 192 14.28 6.19 -4.64
C HIS A 192 15.70 5.66 -4.77
N GLU A 193 16.54 6.37 -5.54
CA GLU A 193 17.88 5.91 -5.93
C GLU A 193 19.00 6.25 -4.92
N GLU A 194 18.68 6.97 -3.84
CA GLU A 194 19.71 7.35 -2.85
C GLU A 194 19.98 6.21 -1.86
N LYS A 195 21.11 6.31 -1.15
CA LYS A 195 21.61 5.25 -0.25
C LYS A 195 20.83 5.11 1.06
N GLU A 196 20.17 6.17 1.50
CA GLU A 196 19.40 6.24 2.74
C GLU A 196 17.94 6.42 2.39
N ASP A 197 17.04 5.84 3.16
CA ASP A 197 15.60 6.11 3.05
C ASP A 197 15.33 7.61 3.19
N ARG A 198 14.33 8.10 2.46
CA ARG A 198 13.91 9.49 2.46
C ARG A 198 12.53 9.63 3.07
N LEU A 199 12.45 10.36 4.18
CA LEU A 199 11.18 10.69 4.80
C LEU A 199 10.61 11.98 4.20
N THR A 200 9.36 11.94 3.74
CA THR A 200 8.69 13.05 3.08
C THR A 200 7.39 13.41 3.80
N LEU A 201 6.94 14.65 3.59
CA LEU A 201 5.54 15.03 3.81
C LEU A 201 4.77 14.75 2.51
N GLN A 202 3.79 13.85 2.57
CA GLN A 202 2.82 13.70 1.49
C GLN A 202 1.67 14.67 1.70
N ILE A 203 1.33 15.42 0.66
CA ILE A 203 0.12 16.25 0.61
C ILE A 203 -0.81 15.65 -0.44
N VAL A 204 -1.97 15.17 -0.01
CA VAL A 204 -2.93 14.46 -0.85
C VAL A 204 -3.78 15.48 -1.63
N PRO A 205 -4.03 15.25 -2.94
CA PRO A 205 -4.95 16.07 -3.70
C PRO A 205 -6.36 16.04 -3.09
N PRO A 206 -7.03 17.19 -2.89
CA PRO A 206 -8.31 17.29 -2.19
C PRO A 206 -9.45 16.53 -2.87
N GLU A 207 -9.34 16.28 -4.18
CA GLU A 207 -10.23 15.40 -4.94
C GLU A 207 -10.25 13.98 -4.37
N VAL A 208 -9.12 13.49 -3.86
CA VAL A 208 -9.02 12.21 -3.14
C VAL A 208 -9.50 12.42 -1.71
N TYR A 209 -8.83 13.27 -0.93
CA TYR A 209 -9.30 13.83 0.35
C TYR A 209 -8.27 14.86 0.87
N PRO A 210 -8.70 15.89 1.63
CA PRO A 210 -7.78 16.86 2.20
C PRO A 210 -7.03 16.24 3.38
N ALA A 211 -5.82 15.73 3.14
CA ALA A 211 -4.94 15.24 4.20
C ALA A 211 -3.47 15.44 3.84
N SER A 212 -2.65 15.46 4.87
CA SER A 212 -1.20 15.37 4.72
C SER A 212 -0.64 14.49 5.82
N TYR A 213 0.36 13.67 5.49
CA TYR A 213 0.95 12.72 6.42
C TYR A 213 2.36 12.29 6.00
N PRO A 214 3.14 11.71 6.91
CA PRO A 214 4.49 11.28 6.60
C PRO A 214 4.49 10.05 5.68
N SER A 215 5.47 9.99 4.78
CA SER A 215 5.64 8.88 3.83
C SER A 215 7.12 8.63 3.56
N TRP A 216 7.52 7.37 3.67
CA TRP A 216 8.87 6.93 3.33
C TRP A 216 9.01 6.63 1.84
N PHE A 217 10.12 7.07 1.26
CA PHE A 217 10.69 6.47 0.07
C PHE A 217 11.87 5.62 0.52
N PHE A 218 11.85 4.34 0.19
CA PHE A 218 12.87 3.40 0.66
C PHE A 218 14.09 3.37 -0.25
N ASN A 219 15.26 3.15 0.32
CA ASN A 219 16.34 2.52 -0.39
C ASN A 219 15.99 1.04 -0.62
N GLN A 220 15.96 0.60 -1.87
CA GLN A 220 15.50 -0.73 -2.25
C GLN A 220 16.35 -1.85 -1.62
N GLU A 221 17.66 -1.70 -1.62
CA GLU A 221 18.58 -2.70 -1.04
C GLU A 221 18.39 -2.85 0.47
N LYS A 222 18.19 -1.73 1.18
CA LYS A 222 17.92 -1.75 2.63
C LYS A 222 16.61 -2.43 2.97
N LEU A 223 15.53 -2.15 2.23
CA LEU A 223 14.25 -2.83 2.43
C LEU A 223 14.40 -4.33 2.21
N LEU A 224 15.00 -4.75 1.09
CA LEU A 224 15.16 -6.16 0.75
C LEU A 224 16.16 -6.89 1.67
N SER A 225 17.11 -6.18 2.28
CA SER A 225 18.10 -6.79 3.19
C SER A 225 17.47 -7.48 4.41
N HIS A 226 16.29 -7.03 4.86
CA HIS A 226 15.53 -7.68 5.95
C HIS A 226 15.11 -9.11 5.62
N PHE A 227 15.00 -9.45 4.33
CA PHE A 227 14.52 -10.76 3.87
C PHE A 227 15.64 -11.63 3.29
N ALA A 228 16.85 -11.09 3.12
CA ALA A 228 17.94 -11.73 2.38
C ALA A 228 18.37 -13.09 2.95
N GLU A 229 18.24 -13.31 4.26
CA GLU A 229 18.57 -14.60 4.89
C GLU A 229 17.51 -15.66 4.59
N GLY A 230 16.22 -15.32 4.75
CA GLY A 230 15.11 -16.28 4.74
C GLY A 230 14.34 -16.39 3.42
N TYR A 231 14.52 -15.47 2.47
CA TYR A 231 13.72 -15.40 1.25
C TYR A 231 14.57 -15.25 -0.01
N ASP A 232 14.07 -15.82 -1.10
CA ASP A 232 14.51 -15.52 -2.45
C ASP A 232 13.57 -14.49 -3.08
N VAL A 233 14.14 -13.45 -3.69
CA VAL A 233 13.38 -12.53 -4.55
C VAL A 233 13.18 -13.23 -5.89
N ILE A 234 11.97 -13.69 -6.15
CA ILE A 234 11.65 -14.48 -7.35
C ILE A 234 11.34 -13.56 -8.54
N ALA A 235 10.73 -12.41 -8.27
CA ALA A 235 10.41 -11.43 -9.30
C ALA A 235 10.31 -10.03 -8.70
N ASP A 236 10.57 -9.05 -9.57
CA ASP A 236 10.22 -7.66 -9.38
C ASP A 236 9.34 -7.19 -10.56
N PHE A 237 8.48 -6.20 -10.33
CA PHE A 237 7.52 -5.76 -11.34
C PHE A 237 7.11 -4.28 -11.16
N PRO A 238 6.69 -3.59 -12.23
CA PRO A 238 6.17 -2.23 -12.15
C PRO A 238 4.79 -2.20 -11.45
N PRO A 239 4.37 -1.03 -10.94
CA PRO A 239 3.01 -0.84 -10.45
C PRO A 239 2.00 -1.01 -11.60
N TYR A 240 0.80 -1.47 -11.26
CA TYR A 240 -0.29 -1.63 -12.24
C TYR A 240 -1.02 -0.32 -12.56
N ILE A 241 -0.72 0.75 -11.80
CA ILE A 241 -1.36 2.06 -11.94
C ILE A 241 -0.51 2.92 -12.87
N ASP A 242 -1.13 3.41 -13.93
CA ASP A 242 -0.50 4.33 -14.86
C ASP A 242 -0.08 5.62 -14.15
N GLY A 243 1.18 6.01 -14.31
CA GLY A 243 1.75 7.19 -13.68
C GLY A 243 2.41 6.94 -12.32
N GLU A 244 2.26 5.76 -11.72
CA GLU A 244 3.00 5.42 -10.49
C GLU A 244 4.40 4.87 -10.76
N GLN A 245 4.77 4.63 -12.03
CA GLN A 245 6.13 4.16 -12.35
C GLN A 245 7.19 5.21 -12.00
N ILE A 246 6.81 6.49 -12.02
CA ILE A 246 7.68 7.62 -11.67
C ILE A 246 6.93 8.47 -10.63
N LEU A 247 7.53 8.61 -9.46
CA LEU A 247 7.03 9.44 -8.38
C LEU A 247 7.87 10.72 -8.26
N TYR A 248 7.20 11.82 -7.92
CA TYR A 248 7.84 13.13 -7.85
C TYR A 248 8.07 13.50 -6.39
N ILE A 249 9.32 13.77 -6.04
CA ILE A 249 9.71 14.28 -4.73
C ILE A 249 10.33 15.66 -4.94
N ASP A 250 9.81 16.67 -4.25
CA ASP A 250 10.14 18.09 -4.51
C ASP A 250 10.02 18.45 -6.00
N GLU A 251 8.97 17.97 -6.67
CA GLU A 251 8.72 18.22 -8.11
C GLU A 251 9.72 17.55 -9.07
N TYR A 252 10.70 16.80 -8.55
CA TYR A 252 11.67 16.08 -9.36
C TYR A 252 11.29 14.60 -9.46
N PRO A 253 11.34 13.98 -10.67
CA PRO A 253 11.07 12.56 -10.88
C PRO A 253 12.21 11.71 -10.31
N SER A 254 12.23 11.60 -8.99
CA SER A 254 13.32 11.01 -8.21
C SER A 254 12.88 9.83 -7.35
N GLY A 255 11.58 9.55 -7.30
CA GLY A 255 11.02 8.34 -6.74
C GLY A 255 10.44 7.44 -7.82
N TYR A 256 10.17 6.19 -7.47
CA TYR A 256 9.48 5.22 -8.29
C TYR A 256 8.72 4.25 -7.42
N SER A 257 7.66 3.65 -7.96
CA SER A 257 6.95 2.56 -7.31
C SER A 257 7.42 1.22 -7.88
N ARG A 258 7.55 0.20 -7.04
CA ARG A 258 7.94 -1.15 -7.46
C ARG A 258 7.30 -2.21 -6.58
N GLY A 259 7.05 -3.38 -7.17
CA GLY A 259 6.63 -4.56 -6.44
C GLY A 259 7.67 -5.68 -6.49
N PHE A 260 7.63 -6.54 -5.48
CA PHE A 260 8.52 -7.69 -5.33
C PHE A 260 7.72 -8.88 -4.83
N TYR A 261 7.95 -10.04 -5.46
CA TYR A 261 7.43 -11.32 -5.00
C TYR A 261 8.59 -12.15 -4.41
N LEU A 262 8.45 -12.47 -3.12
CA LEU A 262 9.42 -13.21 -2.33
C LEU A 262 8.84 -14.57 -1.97
N SER A 263 9.68 -15.59 -2.02
CA SER A 263 9.37 -16.95 -1.56
C SER A 263 10.36 -17.34 -0.46
N ALA A 264 9.86 -17.96 0.61
CA ALA A 264 10.72 -18.51 1.65
C ALA A 264 11.70 -19.54 1.06
N LYS A 265 12.96 -19.49 1.51
CA LYS A 265 13.97 -20.49 1.15
C LYS A 265 13.61 -21.83 1.77
N LYS A 266 13.88 -22.90 1.03
CA LYS A 266 13.70 -24.30 1.49
C LYS A 266 14.94 -24.82 2.19
#